data_AF-A0A5B9Q3F0-F1
#
_entry.id   AF-A0A5B9Q3F0-F1
#
_cell.length_a   1.000
_cell.length_b   1.000
_cell.length_c   1.000
_cell.angle_alpha   90.00
_cell.angle_beta   90.00
_cell.angle_gamma   90.00
#
_symmetry.space_group_name_H-M   'P 1'
#
loop_
_entity.id
_entity.type
_entity.pdbx_description
1 polymer ?
#
loop_
_entity_poly.entity_id
_entity_poly.type
_entity_poly.pdbx_seq_one_letter_code
_entity_poly.pdbx_strand_id
1 'polypeptide(L)'
;MLVAALDIWDYLTFLAFFLCGIGILGAIVLVLGLPGRIAYARKHPEAEAIDMMGWIGFLAVVPWVQAFLWAFKPTDVVDIRRFPREEQAALEEEARKHAEEAAPRRRPQAPTPPADSPESE
;
A
#
# COMPACT_ATOMS: atom_id res chain seq x y z
N MET A 1 -0.64 -33.72 53.48
CA MET A 1 -1.23 -33.77 52.13
C MET A 1 -2.26 -32.66 52.04
N LEU A 2 -1.99 -31.59 51.31
CA LEU A 2 -2.98 -30.54 51.03
C LEU A 2 -3.80 -31.02 49.83
N VAL A 3 -4.92 -31.70 50.08
CA VAL A 3 -5.94 -31.89 49.06
C VAL A 3 -6.73 -30.59 49.01
N ALA A 4 -6.46 -29.75 48.01
CA ALA A 4 -7.28 -28.57 47.77
C ALA A 4 -8.65 -29.04 47.30
N ALA A 5 -9.66 -28.96 48.17
CA ALA A 5 -11.05 -29.11 47.77
C ALA A 5 -11.41 -27.86 46.95
N LEU A 6 -11.75 -28.04 45.67
CA LEU A 6 -12.22 -26.95 44.83
C LEU A 6 -13.60 -26.50 45.30
N ASP A 7 -13.73 -25.23 45.63
CA ASP A 7 -14.99 -24.61 46.03
C ASP A 7 -15.66 -23.90 44.84
N ILE A 8 -16.93 -23.51 45.01
CA ILE A 8 -17.70 -22.79 43.99
C ILE A 8 -16.99 -21.50 43.52
N TRP A 9 -16.23 -20.85 44.40
CA TRP A 9 -15.46 -19.66 44.07
C TRP A 9 -14.30 -19.94 43.11
N ASP A 10 -13.69 -21.13 43.16
CA ASP A 10 -12.66 -21.54 42.21
C ASP A 10 -13.25 -21.71 40.82
N TYR A 11 -14.41 -22.36 40.72
CA TYR A 11 -15.12 -22.52 39.45
C TYR A 11 -15.58 -21.19 38.86
N LEU A 12 -16.11 -20.28 39.68
CA LEU A 12 -16.46 -18.92 39.26
C LEU A 12 -15.24 -18.16 38.75
N THR A 13 -14.09 -18.31 39.41
CA THR A 13 -12.83 -17.69 39.00
C THR A 13 -12.36 -18.24 37.64
N PHE A 14 -12.42 -19.55 37.43
CA PHE A 14 -12.08 -20.15 36.13
C PHE A 14 -13.03 -19.70 35.03
N LEU A 15 -14.34 -19.62 35.31
CA LEU A 15 -15.31 -19.11 34.35
C LEU A 15 -15.03 -17.65 34.00
N ALA A 16 -14.73 -16.81 34.99
CA ALA A 16 -14.38 -15.42 34.78
C ALA A 16 -13.12 -15.29 33.91
N PHE A 17 -12.05 -16.05 34.20
CA PHE A 17 -10.85 -16.07 33.37
C PHE A 17 -11.11 -16.58 31.97
N PHE A 18 -11.94 -17.60 31.81
CA PHE A 18 -12.30 -18.13 30.51
C PHE A 18 -13.04 -17.09 29.65
N LEU A 19 -14.04 -16.42 30.23
CA LEU A 19 -14.78 -15.34 29.56
C LEU A 19 -13.88 -14.16 29.23
N CYS A 20 -12.98 -13.79 30.16
CA CYS A 20 -11.99 -12.74 29.93
C CYS A 20 -11.04 -13.12 28.78
N GLY A 21 -10.57 -14.37 28.76
CA GLY A 21 -9.73 -14.91 27.69
C GLY A 21 -10.43 -14.88 26.33
N ILE A 22 -11.71 -15.27 26.26
CA ILE A 22 -12.52 -15.15 25.04
C ILE A 22 -12.67 -13.67 24.63
N GLY A 23 -12.93 -12.78 25.58
CA GLY A 23 -13.05 -11.35 25.32
C GLY A 23 -11.77 -10.76 24.75
N ILE A 24 -10.62 -11.08 25.33
CA ILE A 24 -9.29 -10.66 24.86
C ILE A 24 -9.02 -11.23 23.47
N LEU A 25 -9.26 -12.53 23.26
CA LEU A 25 -9.06 -13.16 21.96
C LEU A 25 -9.96 -12.54 20.88
N GLY A 26 -11.22 -12.28 21.20
CA GLY A 26 -12.16 -11.58 20.33
C GLY A 26 -11.69 -10.18 19.99
N ALA A 27 -11.19 -9.42 20.97
CA ALA A 27 -10.62 -8.10 20.74
C ALA A 27 -9.39 -8.15 19.81
N ILE A 28 -8.50 -9.13 20.00
CA ILE A 28 -7.34 -9.35 19.12
C ILE A 28 -7.83 -9.64 17.69
N VAL A 29 -8.73 -10.60 17.49
CA VAL A 29 -9.29 -10.94 16.17
C VAL A 29 -9.90 -9.72 15.48
N LEU A 30 -10.62 -8.88 16.23
CA LEU A 30 -11.21 -7.65 15.69
C LEU A 30 -10.16 -6.62 15.26
N VAL A 31 -9.12 -6.41 16.07
CA VAL A 31 -8.05 -5.45 15.77
C VAL A 31 -7.21 -5.94 14.59
N LEU A 32 -6.86 -7.22 14.54
CA LEU A 32 -6.04 -7.80 13.46
C LEU A 32 -6.69 -7.68 12.09
N GLY A 33 -7.99 -7.98 12.00
CA GLY A 33 -8.76 -7.91 10.76
C GLY A 33 -9.25 -6.49 10.40
N LEU A 34 -9.00 -5.48 11.24
CA LEU A 34 -9.46 -4.11 10.97
C LEU A 34 -8.96 -3.51 9.63
N PRO A 35 -7.66 -3.61 9.24
CA PRO A 35 -7.19 -2.99 8.01
C PRO A 35 -7.85 -3.61 6.76
N GLY A 36 -8.00 -4.93 6.73
CA GLY A 36 -8.71 -5.63 5.66
C GLY A 36 -10.17 -5.19 5.54
N ARG A 37 -10.89 -5.14 6.67
CA ARG A 37 -12.29 -4.67 6.71
C ARG A 37 -12.44 -3.24 6.20
N ILE A 38 -11.50 -2.35 6.51
CA ILE A 38 -11.49 -0.96 6.01
C ILE A 38 -11.24 -0.93 4.51
N ALA A 39 -10.30 -1.74 4.00
CA ALA A 39 -10.00 -1.82 2.57
C ALA A 39 -11.21 -2.30 1.74
N TYR A 40 -11.94 -3.33 2.24
CA TYR A 40 -13.18 -3.78 1.62
C TYR A 40 -14.27 -2.72 1.63
N ALA A 41 -14.47 -2.02 2.75
CA ALA A 41 -15.47 -0.95 2.86
C ALA A 41 -15.19 0.21 1.88
N ARG A 42 -13.92 0.44 1.54
CA ARG A 42 -13.47 1.49 0.61
C ARG A 42 -13.34 1.03 -0.84
N LYS A 43 -13.65 -0.24 -1.16
CA LYS A 43 -13.47 -0.83 -2.49
C LYS A 43 -12.02 -0.71 -2.99
N HIS A 44 -11.05 -0.88 -2.10
CA HIS A 44 -9.63 -0.87 -2.49
C HIS A 44 -9.33 -2.02 -3.48
N PRO A 45 -8.61 -1.78 -4.58
CA PRO A 45 -8.32 -2.83 -5.58
C PRO A 45 -7.58 -4.04 -4.99
N GLU A 46 -6.75 -3.78 -3.99
CA GLU A 46 -5.90 -4.78 -3.32
C GLU A 46 -6.44 -5.17 -1.93
N ALA A 47 -7.77 -5.10 -1.73
CA ALA A 47 -8.39 -5.37 -0.43
C ALA A 47 -8.02 -6.75 0.15
N GLU A 48 -7.91 -7.77 -0.69
CA GLU A 48 -7.54 -9.14 -0.29
C GLU A 48 -6.08 -9.24 0.20
N ALA A 49 -5.16 -8.53 -0.46
CA ALA A 49 -3.76 -8.47 -0.05
C ALA A 49 -3.58 -7.75 1.30
N ILE A 50 -4.33 -6.67 1.51
CA ILE A 50 -4.33 -5.91 2.77
C ILE A 50 -4.91 -6.76 3.91
N ASP A 51 -5.96 -7.54 3.65
CA ASP A 51 -6.54 -8.46 4.62
C ASP A 51 -5.51 -9.53 5.04
N MET A 52 -4.87 -10.19 4.07
CA MET A 52 -3.79 -11.15 4.36
C MET A 52 -2.62 -10.51 5.12
N MET A 53 -2.20 -9.29 4.76
CA MET A 53 -1.15 -8.56 5.49
C MET A 53 -1.57 -8.22 6.92
N GLY A 54 -2.85 -7.93 7.18
CA GLY A 54 -3.37 -7.72 8.52
C GLY A 54 -3.23 -8.98 9.39
N TRP A 55 -3.57 -10.14 8.85
CA TRP A 55 -3.49 -11.42 9.56
C TRP A 55 -2.06 -11.94 9.72
N ILE A 56 -1.25 -11.94 8.66
CA ILE A 56 0.13 -12.43 8.67
C ILE A 56 1.06 -11.44 9.38
N GLY A 57 0.79 -10.14 9.23
CA GLY A 57 1.56 -9.06 9.83
C GLY A 57 1.40 -8.95 11.34
N PHE A 58 0.48 -9.66 11.99
CA PHE A 58 0.35 -9.55 13.45
C PHE A 58 1.62 -9.89 14.23
N LEU A 59 2.42 -10.85 13.74
CA LEU A 59 3.70 -11.23 14.35
C LEU A 59 4.75 -10.12 14.27
N ALA A 60 4.56 -9.16 13.36
CA ALA A 60 5.42 -7.99 13.19
C ALA A 60 4.53 -6.74 13.16
N VAL A 61 4.40 -6.05 14.29
CA VAL A 61 3.55 -4.83 14.43
C VAL A 61 3.71 -3.84 13.25
N VAL A 62 4.91 -3.76 12.67
CA VAL A 62 5.24 -2.89 11.53
C VAL A 62 4.39 -3.18 10.27
N PRO A 63 4.40 -4.39 9.65
CA PRO A 63 3.54 -4.69 8.51
C PRO A 63 2.04 -4.53 8.80
N TRP A 64 1.58 -4.76 10.04
CA TRP A 64 0.17 -4.49 10.38
C TRP A 64 -0.18 -2.99 10.27
N VAL A 65 0.66 -2.11 10.80
CA VAL A 65 0.49 -0.65 10.65
C VAL A 65 0.59 -0.22 9.18
N GLN A 66 1.51 -0.83 8.42
CA GLN A 66 1.66 -0.54 6.98
C GLN A 66 0.40 -0.92 6.19
N ALA A 67 -0.18 -2.10 6.44
CA ALA A 67 -1.45 -2.51 5.84
C ALA A 67 -2.56 -1.52 6.16
N PHE A 68 -2.59 -1.01 7.39
CA PHE A 68 -3.50 0.04 7.83
C PHE A 68 -3.34 1.32 7.02
N LEU A 69 -2.11 1.84 6.92
CA LEU A 69 -1.83 3.05 6.16
C LEU A 69 -2.21 2.89 4.69
N TRP A 70 -1.92 1.72 4.11
CA TRP A 70 -2.24 1.42 2.73
C TRP A 70 -3.74 1.35 2.47
N ALA A 71 -4.53 0.82 3.42
CA ALA A 71 -5.99 0.82 3.35
C ALA A 71 -6.62 2.22 3.26
N PHE A 72 -5.93 3.25 3.75
CA PHE A 72 -6.37 4.65 3.66
C PHE A 72 -5.80 5.41 2.46
N LYS A 73 -4.79 4.87 1.79
CA LYS A 73 -4.20 5.52 0.62
C LYS A 73 -5.19 5.43 -0.56
N PRO A 74 -5.47 6.55 -1.26
CA PRO A 74 -6.25 6.49 -2.49
C PRO A 74 -5.43 5.74 -3.54
N THR A 75 -5.96 4.60 -3.99
CA THR A 75 -5.39 3.80 -5.07
C THR A 75 -6.38 3.84 -6.21
N ASP A 76 -6.20 4.81 -7.10
CA ASP A 76 -7.04 4.94 -8.30
C ASP A 76 -6.75 3.78 -9.24
N VAL A 77 -7.79 3.01 -9.56
CA VAL A 77 -7.73 1.99 -10.61
C VAL A 77 -7.83 2.72 -11.94
N VAL A 78 -6.68 3.01 -12.52
CA VAL A 78 -6.60 3.60 -13.84
C VAL A 78 -6.89 2.52 -14.88
N ASP A 79 -8.11 2.48 -15.40
CA ASP A 79 -8.49 1.58 -16.49
C ASP A 79 -7.93 2.09 -17.82
N ILE A 80 -6.77 1.57 -18.19
CA ILE A 80 -6.07 1.89 -19.45
C ILE A 80 -6.94 1.63 -20.69
N ARG A 81 -7.94 0.75 -20.59
CA ARG A 81 -8.78 0.35 -21.74
C ARG A 81 -9.98 1.26 -21.95
N ARG A 82 -10.31 2.13 -20.98
CA ARG A 82 -11.51 2.97 -21.02
C ARG A 82 -11.22 4.47 -20.91
N PHE A 83 -10.02 4.89 -21.28
CA PHE A 83 -9.78 6.31 -21.51
C PHE A 83 -10.58 6.77 -22.74
N PRO A 84 -11.50 7.74 -22.61
CA PRO A 84 -12.02 8.47 -23.76
C PRO A 84 -10.84 9.00 -24.57
N ARG A 85 -10.92 8.97 -25.91
CA ARG A 85 -9.81 9.39 -26.79
C ARG A 85 -9.25 10.78 -26.46
N GLU A 86 -10.08 11.64 -25.85
CA GLU A 86 -9.73 12.98 -25.41
C GLU A 86 -8.73 12.99 -24.24
N GLU A 87 -8.86 12.09 -23.26
CA GLU A 87 -7.92 12.00 -22.12
C GLU A 87 -6.56 11.44 -22.55
N GLN A 88 -6.55 10.48 -23.48
CA GLN A 88 -5.30 9.97 -24.06
C GLN A 88 -4.53 11.07 -24.79
N ALA A 89 -5.23 11.88 -25.59
CA ALA A 89 -4.62 13.00 -26.31
C ALA A 89 -4.07 14.07 -25.35
N ALA A 90 -4.78 14.37 -24.27
CA ALA A 90 -4.31 15.31 -23.25
C ALA A 90 -3.04 14.81 -22.53
N LEU A 91 -3.02 13.53 -22.13
CA LEU A 91 -1.86 12.92 -21.49
C LEU A 91 -0.65 12.82 -22.44
N GLU A 92 -0.87 12.49 -23.72
CA GLU A 92 0.20 12.50 -24.74
C GLU A 92 0.75 13.91 -24.95
N GLU A 93 -0.11 14.93 -24.94
CA GLU A 93 0.32 16.33 -25.07
C GLU A 93 1.11 16.79 -23.84
N GLU A 94 0.68 16.43 -22.62
CA GLU A 94 1.40 16.70 -21.38
C GLU A 94 2.76 15.97 -21.34
N ALA A 95 2.79 14.70 -21.75
CA ALA A 95 4.03 13.93 -21.86
C ALA A 95 4.98 14.54 -22.90
N ARG A 96 4.46 15.02 -24.04
CA ARG A 96 5.25 15.73 -25.06
C ARG A 96 5.81 17.04 -24.52
N LYS A 97 5.00 17.84 -23.81
CA LYS A 97 5.45 19.09 -23.17
C LYS A 97 6.55 18.82 -22.14
N HIS A 98 6.38 17.82 -21.28
CA HIS A 98 7.41 17.42 -20.33
C HIS A 98 8.68 16.89 -21.01
N ALA A 99 8.55 16.14 -22.10
CA ALA A 99 9.70 15.67 -22.88
C ALA A 99 10.45 16.82 -23.59
N GLU A 100 9.72 17.83 -24.08
CA GLU A 100 10.28 19.03 -24.71
C GLU A 100 10.97 19.95 -23.68
N GLU A 101 10.42 20.05 -22.48
CA GLU A 101 11.01 20.79 -21.36
C GLU A 101 12.23 20.07 -20.77
N ALA A 102 12.20 18.74 -20.72
CA ALA A 102 13.32 17.90 -20.28
C ALA A 102 14.39 17.69 -21.36
N ALA A 103 14.08 17.97 -22.63
CA ALA A 103 15.08 17.95 -23.69
C ALA A 103 16.15 19.01 -23.33
N PRO A 104 17.43 18.61 -23.19
CA PRO A 104 18.47 19.57 -22.86
C PRO A 104 18.45 20.64 -23.96
N ARG A 105 18.22 21.91 -23.59
CA ARG A 105 18.26 23.04 -24.51
C ARG A 105 19.52 22.89 -25.35
N ARG A 106 19.40 22.37 -26.57
CA ARG A 106 20.49 22.39 -27.54
C ARG A 106 20.74 23.86 -27.75
N ARG A 107 21.78 24.39 -27.11
CA ARG A 107 22.38 25.65 -27.54
C ARG A 107 22.58 25.48 -29.05
N PRO A 108 22.11 26.42 -29.89
CA PRO A 108 22.46 26.38 -31.30
C PRO A 108 23.98 26.25 -31.36
N GLN A 109 24.48 25.12 -31.87
CA GLN A 109 25.89 25.05 -32.25
C GLN A 109 26.03 26.13 -33.32
N ALA A 110 26.82 27.15 -33.03
CA ALA A 110 27.23 28.11 -34.04
C ALA A 110 27.77 27.31 -35.23
N PRO A 111 27.42 27.68 -36.48
CA PRO A 111 27.87 26.95 -37.65
C PRO A 111 29.40 26.87 -37.59
N THR A 112 29.92 25.65 -37.54
CA THR A 112 31.36 25.39 -37.60
C THR A 112 31.85 25.94 -38.93
N PRO A 113 32.77 26.92 -38.96
CA PRO A 113 33.39 27.36 -40.20
C PRO A 113 34.02 26.12 -40.88
N PRO A 114 33.89 25.97 -42.21
CA PRO A 114 34.46 24.83 -42.90
C PRO A 114 35.95 24.77 -42.58
N ALA A 115 36.34 23.68 -41.91
CA ALA A 115 37.73 23.31 -41.74
C ALA A 115 38.23 22.88 -43.12
N ASP A 116 38.90 23.79 -43.82
CA ASP A 116 39.73 23.41 -44.94
C ASP A 116 40.76 22.43 -44.40
N SER A 117 40.70 21.22 -44.94
CA SER A 117 41.42 20.05 -44.47
C SER A 117 42.90 20.17 -44.83
N PRO A 118 43.81 19.61 -44.02
CA PRO A 118 45.23 19.54 -44.35
C PRO A 118 45.54 18.36 -45.30
N GLU A 119 46.70 18.46 -45.96
CA GLU A 119 47.40 17.45 -46.80
C GLU A 119 46.93 17.40 -48.26
N SER A 120 47.80 17.51 -49.28
CA SER A 120 49.09 16.82 -49.50
C SER A 120 49.91 17.41 -50.68
N GLU A 121 51.24 17.25 -50.60
CA GLU A 121 52.37 17.56 -51.55
C GLU A 121 53.19 18.83 -51.32
#